data_AF-A0A4Y7RIN2-F1
#
_entry.id   AF-A0A4Y7RIN2-F1
#
_cell.length_a   1.000
_cell.length_b   1.000
_cell.length_c   1.000
_cell.angle_alpha   90.00
_cell.angle_beta   90.00
_cell.angle_gamma   90.00
#
_symmetry.space_group_name_H-M   'P 1'
#
loop_
_entity.id
_entity.type
_entity.pdbx_description
1 polymer ?
#
loop_
_entity_poly.entity_id
_entity_poly.type
_entity_poly.pdbx_seq_one_letter_code
_entity_poly.pdbx_strand_id
1 'polypeptide(L)'
;MSKVIALANQKGGTGKTTTTVNLGIGLAMRGKKVLLVDADAQGNLTDSLGFHEPDNLPVSLATVLTKSMLEEPYESDEGILRHAEGVDLMPGNIELSAIEVSLVNTMSRETVLRSYINTVKDRYDYVLIDCMPSLGMMTINALAAADSVIIPVQAHYLPAKGMTQLLQTIAK
;
A
#
# COMPACT_ATOMS: atom_id res chain seq x y z
N MET A 1 10.73 1.38 16.81
CA MET A 1 9.67 0.58 16.14
C MET A 1 9.22 1.35 14.93
N SER A 2 9.18 0.70 13.77
CA SER A 2 8.55 1.24 12.56
C SER A 2 7.06 1.45 12.80
N LYS A 3 6.46 2.47 12.17
CA LYS A 3 5.01 2.70 12.19
C LYS A 3 4.42 2.48 10.80
N VAL A 4 3.53 1.51 10.68
CA VAL A 4 2.82 1.20 9.43
C VAL A 4 1.48 1.93 9.41
N ILE A 5 1.23 2.69 8.35
CA ILE A 5 0.03 3.53 8.19
C ILE A 5 -0.63 3.22 6.85
N ALA A 6 -1.88 2.75 6.90
CA ALA A 6 -2.68 2.59 5.69
C ALA A 6 -3.43 3.89 5.35
N LEU A 7 -3.41 4.30 4.08
CA LEU A 7 -4.22 5.38 3.55
C LEU A 7 -5.40 4.77 2.80
N ALA A 8 -6.57 4.73 3.47
CA ALA A 8 -7.71 3.96 3.00
C ALA A 8 -8.99 4.79 2.96
N ASN A 9 -9.75 4.63 1.87
CA ASN A 9 -11.09 5.18 1.68
C ASN A 9 -11.75 4.48 0.49
N GLN A 10 -12.97 3.98 0.69
CA GLN A 10 -13.77 3.26 -0.31
C GLN A 10 -14.14 4.10 -1.53
N LYS A 11 -14.04 5.44 -1.43
CA LYS A 11 -14.31 6.32 -2.55
C LYS A 11 -13.02 6.69 -3.28
N GLY A 12 -13.04 6.58 -4.61
CA GLY A 12 -12.02 7.14 -5.51
C GLY A 12 -11.95 8.67 -5.44
N GLY A 13 -10.81 9.23 -5.80
CA GLY A 13 -10.62 10.70 -5.85
C GLY A 13 -10.66 11.40 -4.50
N THR A 14 -10.41 10.69 -3.39
CA THR A 14 -10.45 11.23 -2.03
C THR A 14 -9.12 11.84 -1.55
N GLY A 15 -8.08 11.75 -2.38
CA GLY A 15 -6.74 12.25 -2.07
C GLY A 15 -5.83 11.24 -1.35
N LYS A 16 -6.10 9.93 -1.43
CA LYS A 16 -5.24 8.87 -0.85
C LYS A 16 -3.81 8.95 -1.37
N THR A 17 -3.60 8.68 -2.65
CA THR A 17 -2.31 8.75 -3.33
C THR A 17 -1.60 10.09 -3.11
N THR A 18 -2.32 11.20 -3.29
CA THR A 18 -1.78 12.55 -3.03
C THR A 18 -1.30 12.71 -1.59
N THR A 19 -2.06 12.22 -0.62
CA THR A 19 -1.68 12.24 0.79
C THR A 19 -0.48 11.33 1.03
N THR A 20 -0.43 10.14 0.44
CA THR A 20 0.67 9.17 0.59
C THR A 20 2.00 9.78 0.12
N VAL A 21 2.03 10.35 -1.08
CA VAL A 21 3.22 11.00 -1.65
C VAL A 21 3.68 12.16 -0.77
N ASN A 22 2.79 13.11 -0.48
CA ASN A 22 3.18 14.35 0.21
C ASN A 22 3.53 14.10 1.68
N LEU A 23 2.81 13.20 2.36
CA LEU A 23 3.15 12.80 3.73
C LEU A 23 4.51 12.08 3.75
N GLY A 24 4.73 11.17 2.80
CA GLY A 24 5.97 10.41 2.69
C GLY A 24 7.19 11.32 2.50
N ILE A 25 7.15 12.17 1.48
CA ILE A 25 8.22 13.13 1.19
C ILE A 25 8.39 14.11 2.36
N GLY A 26 7.30 14.62 2.94
CA GLY A 26 7.37 15.51 4.10
C GLY A 26 8.02 14.88 5.33
N LEU A 27 7.82 13.57 5.56
CA LEU A 27 8.50 12.80 6.60
C LEU A 27 9.99 12.60 6.26
N ALA A 28 10.31 12.26 5.02
CA ALA A 28 11.70 12.11 4.55
C ALA A 28 12.50 13.41 4.70
N MET A 29 11.90 14.57 4.35
CA MET A 29 12.48 15.89 4.56
C MET A 29 12.77 16.21 6.03
N ARG A 30 12.09 15.55 6.97
CA ARG A 30 12.35 15.63 8.42
C ARG A 30 13.35 14.57 8.91
N GLY A 31 14.10 13.94 8.00
CA GLY A 31 15.12 12.96 8.30
C GLY A 31 14.59 11.58 8.67
N LYS A 32 13.34 11.26 8.33
CA LYS A 32 12.76 9.92 8.56
C LYS A 32 13.03 9.00 7.38
N LYS A 33 13.27 7.73 7.64
CA LYS A 33 13.31 6.68 6.60
C LYS A 33 11.89 6.25 6.31
N VAL A 34 11.45 6.38 5.05
CA VAL A 34 10.06 6.13 4.66
C VAL A 34 9.99 5.19 3.48
N LEU A 35 9.18 4.13 3.62
CA LEU A 35 8.76 3.28 2.52
C LEU A 35 7.32 3.61 2.13
N LEU A 36 7.09 3.86 0.85
CA LEU A 36 5.76 3.97 0.26
C LEU A 36 5.42 2.65 -0.43
N VAL A 37 4.22 2.13 -0.24
CA VAL A 37 3.77 0.87 -0.83
C VAL A 37 2.53 1.15 -1.66
N ASP A 38 2.61 0.91 -2.96
CA ASP A 38 1.49 1.06 -3.87
C ASP A 38 0.68 -0.24 -3.92
N ALA A 39 -0.41 -0.27 -3.14
CA ALA A 39 -1.34 -1.40 -3.07
C ALA A 39 -2.62 -1.14 -3.90
N ASP A 40 -2.50 -0.36 -4.98
CA ASP A 40 -3.54 -0.14 -5.97
C ASP A 40 -3.07 -0.68 -7.34
N ALA A 41 -3.89 -1.52 -7.98
CA ALA A 41 -3.59 -2.06 -9.30
C ALA A 41 -3.53 -0.98 -10.40
N GLN A 42 -4.03 0.23 -10.12
CA GLN A 42 -3.89 1.37 -11.02
C GLN A 42 -2.48 1.98 -11.01
N GLY A 43 -1.62 1.67 -10.04
CA GLY A 43 -0.24 2.15 -10.02
C GLY A 43 -0.08 3.66 -9.85
N ASN A 44 -1.12 4.36 -9.36
CA ASN A 44 -1.14 5.83 -9.33
C ASN A 44 -0.05 6.43 -8.42
N LEU A 45 0.28 5.75 -7.32
CA LEU A 45 1.38 6.19 -6.45
C LEU A 45 2.72 6.04 -7.17
N THR A 46 2.90 4.92 -7.86
CA THR A 46 4.10 4.63 -8.64
C THR A 46 4.31 5.67 -9.75
N ASP A 47 3.27 5.96 -10.54
CA ASP A 47 3.31 6.98 -11.58
C ASP A 47 3.54 8.40 -11.01
N SER A 48 2.90 8.73 -9.88
CA SER A 48 3.06 10.03 -9.21
C SER A 48 4.49 10.31 -8.72
N LEU A 49 5.32 9.27 -8.60
CA LEU A 49 6.74 9.35 -8.22
C LEU A 49 7.66 9.26 -9.46
N GLY A 50 7.14 9.46 -10.66
CA GLY A 50 7.93 9.51 -11.89
C GLY A 50 8.32 8.15 -12.47
N PHE A 51 7.80 7.05 -11.93
CA PHE A 51 7.96 5.71 -12.50
C PHE A 51 6.78 5.40 -13.44
N HIS A 52 6.79 6.05 -14.61
CA HIS A 52 5.64 6.14 -15.53
C HIS A 52 5.22 4.85 -16.24
N GLU A 53 6.04 3.79 -16.17
CA GLU A 53 5.74 2.49 -16.78
C GLU A 53 5.74 1.38 -15.72
N PRO A 54 4.80 1.41 -14.75
CA PRO A 54 4.79 0.45 -13.65
C PRO A 54 4.66 -1.00 -14.12
N ASP A 55 3.95 -1.24 -15.23
CA ASP A 55 3.77 -2.57 -15.81
C ASP A 55 5.04 -3.12 -16.50
N ASN A 56 6.02 -2.26 -16.81
CA ASN A 56 7.31 -2.67 -17.38
C ASN A 56 8.37 -2.95 -16.29
N LEU A 57 8.06 -2.70 -15.02
CA LEU A 57 8.98 -2.97 -13.92
C LEU A 57 9.12 -4.50 -13.73
N PRO A 58 10.35 -5.03 -13.60
CA PRO A 58 10.57 -6.47 -13.52
C PRO A 58 10.06 -7.10 -12.23
N VAL A 59 9.95 -6.30 -11.16
CA VAL A 59 9.44 -6.72 -9.86
C VAL A 59 8.50 -5.63 -9.34
N SER A 60 7.30 -6.04 -8.95
CA SER A 60 6.31 -5.19 -8.29
C SER A 60 5.80 -5.85 -7.01
N LEU A 61 4.92 -5.16 -6.30
CA LEU A 61 4.24 -5.71 -5.13
C LEU A 61 3.51 -7.00 -5.50
N ALA A 62 2.94 -7.09 -6.71
CA ALA A 62 2.28 -8.32 -7.15
C ALA A 62 3.26 -9.51 -7.25
N THR A 63 4.47 -9.27 -7.76
CA THR A 63 5.53 -10.29 -7.85
C THR A 63 5.89 -10.81 -6.45
N VAL A 64 6.13 -9.91 -5.49
CA VAL A 64 6.54 -10.28 -4.13
C VAL A 64 5.41 -10.98 -3.37
N LEU A 65 4.16 -10.52 -3.51
CA LEU A 65 3.01 -11.18 -2.89
C LEU A 65 2.78 -12.57 -3.50
N THR A 66 2.98 -12.75 -4.81
CA THR A 66 2.92 -14.07 -5.46
C THR A 66 3.93 -15.03 -4.84
N LYS A 67 5.20 -14.62 -4.76
CA LYS A 67 6.25 -15.44 -4.14
C LYS A 67 5.93 -15.77 -2.69
N SER A 68 5.43 -14.78 -1.93
CA SER A 68 5.01 -14.99 -0.54
C SER A 68 3.85 -15.97 -0.40
N MET A 69 2.91 -16.02 -1.36
CA MET A 69 1.78 -16.95 -1.36
C MET A 69 2.20 -18.37 -1.77
N LEU A 70 3.22 -18.50 -2.62
CA LEU A 70 3.78 -19.76 -3.09
C LEU A 70 4.93 -20.29 -2.20
N GLU A 71 5.26 -19.57 -1.13
CA GLU A 71 6.42 -19.85 -0.25
C GLU A 71 7.77 -19.90 -1.01
N GLU A 72 7.88 -19.14 -2.11
CA GLU A 72 9.11 -18.99 -2.86
C GLU A 72 10.05 -17.98 -2.18
N PRO A 73 11.38 -18.21 -2.21
CA PRO A 73 12.34 -17.28 -1.61
C PRO A 73 12.43 -15.97 -2.41
N TYR A 74 12.54 -14.86 -1.69
CA TYR A 74 12.79 -13.51 -2.23
C TYR A 74 13.59 -12.67 -1.23
N GLU A 75 14.30 -11.66 -1.74
CA GLU A 75 15.00 -10.69 -0.88
C GLU A 75 14.00 -9.67 -0.31
N SER A 76 14.18 -9.27 0.95
CA SER A 76 13.23 -8.37 1.63
C SER A 76 13.01 -7.02 0.94
N ASP A 77 14.00 -6.54 0.18
CA ASP A 77 13.96 -5.31 -0.62
C ASP A 77 13.88 -5.54 -2.12
N GLU A 78 13.53 -6.75 -2.55
CA GLU A 78 13.31 -7.05 -3.96
C GLU A 78 12.24 -6.14 -4.55
N GLY A 79 12.58 -5.42 -5.62
CA GLY A 79 11.67 -4.48 -6.30
C GLY A 79 11.51 -3.11 -5.62
N ILE A 80 12.16 -2.85 -4.49
CA ILE A 80 12.11 -1.52 -3.86
C ILE A 80 12.94 -0.52 -4.67
N LEU A 81 12.27 0.53 -5.13
CA LEU A 81 12.85 1.64 -5.89
C LEU A 81 13.19 2.80 -4.95
N ARG A 82 14.25 3.53 -5.25
CA ARG A 82 14.65 4.72 -4.51
C ARG A 82 14.30 5.99 -5.27
N HIS A 83 13.64 6.92 -4.60
CA HIS A 83 13.25 8.20 -5.17
C HIS A 83 14.22 9.33 -4.74
N ALA A 84 14.38 10.35 -5.58
CA ALA A 84 15.35 11.42 -5.33
C ALA A 84 15.02 12.26 -4.07
N GLU A 85 13.76 12.31 -3.70
CA GLU A 85 13.21 13.03 -2.55
C GLU A 85 13.40 12.29 -1.21
N GLY A 86 14.14 11.17 -1.23
CA GLY A 86 14.56 10.46 -0.01
C GLY A 86 13.54 9.45 0.53
N VAL A 87 12.53 9.10 -0.26
CA VAL A 87 11.61 7.98 0.02
C VAL A 87 11.99 6.76 -0.81
N ASP A 88 11.71 5.58 -0.27
CA ASP A 88 11.73 4.33 -1.03
C ASP A 88 10.30 3.94 -1.41
N LEU A 89 10.14 3.21 -2.51
CA LEU A 89 8.85 2.83 -3.10
C LEU A 89 8.84 1.34 -3.40
N MET A 90 7.85 0.61 -2.88
CA MET A 90 7.44 -0.68 -3.41
C MET A 90 6.34 -0.43 -4.47
N PRO A 91 6.65 -0.62 -5.77
CA PRO A 91 5.75 -0.23 -6.84
C PRO A 91 4.58 -1.21 -7.00
N GLY A 92 3.45 -0.71 -7.47
CA GLY A 92 2.23 -1.46 -7.76
C GLY A 92 1.95 -1.42 -9.26
N ASN A 93 1.31 -2.47 -9.77
CA ASN A 93 1.00 -2.61 -11.20
C ASN A 93 -0.34 -3.35 -11.40
N ILE A 94 -0.77 -3.47 -12.66
CA ILE A 94 -2.07 -4.08 -13.03
C ILE A 94 -2.25 -5.51 -12.49
N GLU A 95 -1.15 -6.25 -12.31
CA GLU A 95 -1.12 -7.64 -11.84
C GLU A 95 -1.67 -7.80 -10.40
N LEU A 96 -1.68 -6.72 -9.60
CA LEU A 96 -2.36 -6.72 -8.29
C LEU A 96 -3.85 -7.09 -8.39
N SER A 97 -4.49 -6.87 -9.54
CA SER A 97 -5.86 -7.33 -9.80
C SER A 97 -5.97 -8.87 -9.76
N ALA A 98 -4.97 -9.58 -10.28
CA ALA A 98 -4.92 -11.04 -10.24
C ALA A 98 -4.59 -11.56 -8.83
N ILE A 99 -3.76 -10.82 -8.08
CA ILE A 99 -3.48 -11.10 -6.67
C ILE A 99 -4.75 -11.02 -5.84
N GLU A 100 -5.58 -9.99 -6.05
CA GLU A 100 -6.84 -9.83 -5.32
C GLU A 100 -7.77 -11.05 -5.48
N VAL A 101 -7.85 -11.60 -6.69
CA VAL A 101 -8.62 -12.83 -6.95
C VAL A 101 -7.98 -14.04 -6.27
N SER A 102 -6.65 -14.17 -6.36
CA SER A 102 -5.91 -15.29 -5.78
C SER A 102 -5.99 -15.32 -4.25
N LEU A 103 -6.00 -14.14 -3.62
CA LEU A 103 -6.13 -13.99 -2.17
C LEU A 103 -7.43 -14.62 -1.64
N VAL A 104 -8.52 -14.66 -2.40
CA VAL A 104 -9.80 -15.23 -1.94
C VAL A 104 -9.65 -16.69 -1.46
N ASN A 105 -8.81 -17.47 -2.13
CA ASN A 105 -8.59 -18.90 -1.86
C ASN A 105 -7.31 -19.20 -1.06
N THR A 106 -6.58 -18.16 -0.64
CA THR A 106 -5.29 -18.31 0.04
C THR A 106 -5.49 -18.56 1.53
N MET A 107 -4.64 -19.40 2.12
CA MET A 107 -4.60 -19.58 3.57
C MET A 107 -4.10 -18.30 4.25
N SER A 108 -4.73 -17.88 5.34
CA SER A 108 -4.39 -16.62 6.04
C SER A 108 -4.38 -15.40 5.12
N ARG A 109 -5.27 -15.40 4.12
CA ARG A 109 -5.36 -14.42 3.04
C ARG A 109 -5.40 -12.96 3.47
N GLU A 110 -5.88 -12.66 4.68
CA GLU A 110 -5.94 -11.30 5.21
C GLU A 110 -4.57 -10.77 5.64
N THR A 111 -3.56 -11.64 5.74
CA THR A 111 -2.25 -11.31 6.34
C THR A 111 -1.06 -11.44 5.39
N VAL A 112 -1.29 -11.73 4.11
CA VAL A 112 -0.22 -11.92 3.11
C VAL A 112 0.64 -10.65 3.00
N LEU A 113 0.02 -9.48 2.86
CA LEU A 113 0.76 -8.22 2.82
C LEU A 113 1.48 -7.96 4.14
N ARG A 114 0.86 -8.30 5.28
CA ARG A 114 1.48 -8.14 6.61
C ARG A 114 2.77 -8.96 6.73
N SER A 115 2.77 -10.18 6.21
CA SER A 115 3.95 -11.05 6.19
C SER A 115 5.09 -10.38 5.43
N TYR A 116 4.83 -9.84 4.23
CA TYR A 116 5.82 -9.07 3.47
C TYR A 116 6.28 -7.82 4.24
N ILE A 117 5.36 -6.97 4.73
CA ILE A 117 5.74 -5.74 5.45
C ILE A 117 6.61 -6.04 6.67
N ASN A 118 6.36 -7.15 7.37
CA ASN A 118 7.19 -7.56 8.51
C ASN A 118 8.64 -7.90 8.14
N THR A 119 8.93 -8.30 6.90
CA THR A 119 10.31 -8.60 6.48
C THR A 119 11.13 -7.32 6.26
N VAL A 120 10.48 -6.20 5.93
CA VAL A 120 11.16 -4.97 5.50
C VAL A 120 11.01 -3.79 6.47
N LYS A 121 9.95 -3.75 7.30
CA LYS A 121 9.57 -2.58 8.10
C LYS A 121 10.66 -2.07 9.03
N ASP A 122 11.52 -2.94 9.55
CA ASP A 122 12.56 -2.58 10.52
C ASP A 122 13.66 -1.67 9.93
N ARG A 123 13.71 -1.53 8.60
CA ARG A 123 14.59 -0.60 7.87
C ARG A 123 14.06 0.83 7.86
N TYR A 124 12.78 1.04 8.20
CA TYR A 124 12.07 2.31 8.03
C TYR A 124 11.47 2.81 9.34
N ASP A 125 11.42 4.13 9.50
CA ASP A 125 10.65 4.76 10.58
C ASP A 125 9.15 4.70 10.28
N TYR A 126 8.77 4.85 9.01
CA TYR A 126 7.39 4.82 8.54
C TYR A 126 7.23 3.97 7.29
N VAL A 127 6.14 3.21 7.24
CA VAL A 127 5.67 2.53 6.03
C VAL A 127 4.27 3.06 5.72
N LEU A 128 4.08 3.67 4.56
CA LEU A 128 2.79 4.22 4.13
C LEU A 128 2.22 3.34 3.00
N ILE A 129 1.04 2.77 3.20
CA ILE A 129 0.38 1.91 2.23
C ILE A 129 -0.74 2.69 1.54
N ASP A 130 -0.63 2.93 0.23
CA ASP A 130 -1.69 3.54 -0.57
C ASP A 130 -2.68 2.46 -1.02
N CYS A 131 -3.91 2.52 -0.51
CA CYS A 131 -4.90 1.48 -0.80
C CYS A 131 -5.76 1.82 -2.02
N MET A 132 -6.17 0.79 -2.75
CA MET A 132 -7.21 0.86 -3.77
C MET A 132 -8.52 1.51 -3.24
N PRO A 133 -9.29 2.23 -4.08
CA PRO A 133 -10.62 2.75 -3.72
C PRO A 133 -11.71 1.65 -3.65
N SER A 134 -11.49 0.61 -2.86
CA SER A 134 -12.41 -0.51 -2.65
C SER A 134 -12.25 -1.08 -1.23
N LEU A 135 -13.20 -1.93 -0.80
CA LEU A 135 -13.02 -2.83 0.36
C LEU A 135 -12.67 -4.26 -0.07
N GLY A 136 -11.95 -4.40 -1.18
CA GLY A 136 -11.51 -5.70 -1.64
C GLY A 136 -10.41 -6.32 -0.77
N MET A 137 -9.94 -7.50 -1.16
CA MET A 137 -8.97 -8.27 -0.36
C MET A 137 -7.63 -7.55 -0.19
N MET A 138 -7.23 -6.72 -1.16
CA MET A 138 -6.02 -5.91 -1.04
C MET A 138 -6.14 -4.84 0.06
N THR A 139 -7.27 -4.15 0.13
CA THR A 139 -7.53 -3.17 1.20
C THR A 139 -7.59 -3.84 2.57
N ILE A 140 -8.20 -5.03 2.68
CA ILE A 140 -8.21 -5.81 3.93
C ILE A 140 -6.79 -6.16 4.36
N ASN A 141 -5.95 -6.60 3.43
CA ASN A 141 -4.54 -6.88 3.69
C ASN A 141 -3.76 -5.66 4.18
N ALA A 142 -3.99 -4.50 3.57
CA ALA A 142 -3.37 -3.24 4.01
C ALA A 142 -3.80 -2.84 5.43
N LEU A 143 -5.08 -2.99 5.75
CA LEU A 143 -5.59 -2.71 7.10
C LEU A 143 -5.05 -3.70 8.13
N ALA A 144 -4.94 -4.98 7.81
CA ALA A 144 -4.37 -6.00 8.68
C ALA A 144 -2.86 -5.83 8.91
N ALA A 145 -2.15 -5.23 7.95
CA ALA A 145 -0.73 -4.91 8.05
C ALA A 145 -0.43 -3.63 8.86
N ALA A 146 -1.40 -2.70 8.94
CA ALA A 146 -1.18 -1.37 9.48
C ALA A 146 -1.36 -1.27 11.01
N ASP A 147 -0.56 -0.40 11.65
CA ASP A 147 -0.72 -0.03 13.06
C ASP A 147 -1.76 1.08 13.23
N SER A 148 -2.00 1.87 12.19
CA SER A 148 -2.97 2.95 12.17
C SER A 148 -3.46 3.22 10.76
N VAL A 149 -4.60 3.89 10.64
CA VAL A 149 -5.21 4.24 9.35
C VAL A 149 -5.42 5.75 9.27
N ILE A 150 -5.09 6.33 8.12
CA ILE A 150 -5.49 7.67 7.74
C ILE A 150 -6.59 7.53 6.69
N ILE A 151 -7.70 8.26 6.89
CA ILE A 151 -8.85 8.26 5.99
C ILE A 151 -8.96 9.66 5.39
N PRO A 152 -8.39 9.92 4.20
CA PRO A 152 -8.58 11.18 3.52
C PRO A 152 -10.05 11.34 3.12
N VAL A 153 -10.69 12.43 3.53
CA VAL A 153 -12.10 12.70 3.24
C VAL A 153 -12.22 14.08 2.64
N GLN A 154 -12.73 14.15 1.40
CA GLN A 154 -13.21 15.42 0.86
C GLN A 154 -14.47 15.85 1.60
N ALA A 155 -14.61 17.14 1.91
CA ALA A 155 -15.75 17.71 2.61
C ALA A 155 -17.04 17.76 1.75
N HIS A 156 -17.45 16.60 1.25
CA HIS A 156 -18.68 16.36 0.49
C HIS A 156 -19.45 15.19 1.12
N TYR A 157 -20.75 15.13 0.86
CA TYR A 157 -21.65 14.13 1.47
C TYR A 157 -21.25 12.67 1.20
N LEU A 158 -20.92 12.32 -0.05
CA LEU A 158 -20.60 10.93 -0.43
C LEU A 158 -19.31 10.38 0.23
N PRO A 159 -18.18 11.11 0.26
CA PRO A 159 -16.99 10.72 1.04
C PRO A 159 -17.27 10.45 2.52
N ALA A 160 -18.13 11.24 3.17
CA ALA A 160 -18.50 11.04 4.57
C ALA A 160 -19.26 9.72 4.78
N LYS A 161 -20.12 9.31 3.84
CA LYS A 161 -20.81 8.00 3.89
C LYS A 161 -19.83 6.82 3.75
N GLY A 162 -18.85 6.92 2.84
CA GLY A 162 -17.82 5.90 2.65
C GLY A 162 -16.93 5.69 3.88
N MET A 163 -16.66 6.77 4.64
CA MET A 163 -15.96 6.70 5.93
C MET A 163 -16.70 5.80 6.93
N THR A 164 -18.02 5.91 7.05
CA THR A 164 -18.81 5.10 7.98
C THR A 164 -18.69 3.60 7.69
N GLN A 165 -18.69 3.20 6.41
CA GLN A 165 -18.52 1.81 6.03
C GLN A 165 -17.10 1.30 6.33
N LEU A 166 -16.08 2.14 6.14
CA LEU A 166 -14.69 1.78 6.46
C LEU A 166 -14.50 1.60 7.97
N LEU A 167 -15.11 2.46 8.79
CA LEU A 167 -15.10 2.32 10.25
C LEU A 167 -15.72 0.99 10.71
N GLN A 168 -16.76 0.51 10.04
CA GLN A 168 -17.34 -0.81 10.32
C GLN A 168 -16.40 -1.98 10.00
N THR A 169 -15.55 -1.84 8.97
CA THR A 169 -14.55 -2.85 8.62
C THR A 169 -13.40 -2.87 9.62
N ILE A 170 -12.91 -1.71 10.05
CA ILE A 170 -11.81 -1.60 11.03
C ILE A 170 -12.23 -2.11 12.42
N ALA A 171 -13.50 -1.95 12.78
CA ALA A 171 -14.02 -2.37 14.07
C ALA A 171 -14.24 -3.90 14.21
N LYS A 172 -14.04 -4.67 13.15
CA LYS A 172 -14.13 -6.14 13.14
C LYS A 172 -12.74 -6.76 13.23
#